data_AF-A0A1F5DGL2-F1
#
_entry.id   AF-A0A1F5DGL2-F1
#
_cell.length_a   1.000
_cell.length_b   1.000
_cell.length_c   1.000
_cell.angle_alpha   90.00
_cell.angle_beta   90.00
_cell.angle_gamma   90.00
#
_symmetry.space_group_name_H-M   'P 1'
#
loop_
_entity.id
_entity.type
_entity.pdbx_description
1 polymer ?
#
loop_
_entity_poly.entity_id
_entity_poly.type
_entity_poly.pdbx_seq_one_letter_code
_entity_poly.pdbx_strand_id
1 'polypeptide(L)'
;MKSGITAGAVAGIVGGIVALISTYMTFPAAVQATVGLNAGTMKWFATQGGLNIIWGAIYGWIFSKVYDLIPSKGAMKGLYFSLMVWLFFIGLYPVSFFLIVYDPPLTQMAMGWGIVGFLVRLFYGPVLGALYKK
;
A
#
# COMPACT_ATOMS: atom_id res chain seq x y z
N MET A 1 18.76 8.90 -0.10
CA MET A 1 18.80 8.94 -1.56
C MET A 1 18.31 10.28 -2.05
N LYS A 2 19.06 10.97 -2.91
CA LYS A 2 18.63 12.26 -3.50
C LYS A 2 17.39 12.14 -4.41
N SER A 3 16.97 10.93 -4.78
CA SER A 3 15.83 10.67 -5.66
C SER A 3 14.62 10.16 -4.89
N GLY A 4 13.52 10.91 -4.96
CA GLY A 4 12.21 10.48 -4.43
C GLY A 4 11.67 9.24 -5.12
N ILE A 5 11.95 9.06 -6.42
CA ILE A 5 11.57 7.87 -7.18
C ILE A 5 12.22 6.62 -6.60
N THR A 6 13.53 6.66 -6.33
CA THR A 6 14.27 5.50 -5.82
C THR A 6 13.87 5.19 -4.37
N ALA A 7 13.70 6.21 -3.53
CA ALA A 7 13.16 6.04 -2.18
C ALA A 7 11.74 5.45 -2.19
N GLY A 8 10.91 5.90 -3.12
CA GLY A 8 9.56 5.38 -3.36
C GLY A 8 9.55 3.94 -3.82
N ALA A 9 10.40 3.56 -4.77
CA ALA A 9 10.48 2.19 -5.25
C ALA A 9 10.88 1.22 -4.14
N VAL A 10 11.88 1.57 -3.32
CA VAL A 10 12.31 0.75 -2.17
C VAL A 10 11.21 0.66 -1.11
N ALA A 11 10.55 1.78 -0.79
CA ALA A 11 9.39 1.77 0.08
C ALA A 11 8.25 0.92 -0.49
N GLY A 12 8.07 0.93 -1.81
CA GLY A 12 7.10 0.11 -2.54
C GLY A 12 7.35 -1.39 -2.42
N ILE A 13 8.61 -1.84 -2.36
CA ILE A 13 8.94 -3.24 -2.05
C ILE A 13 8.43 -3.60 -0.65
N VAL A 14 8.70 -2.77 0.35
CA VAL A 14 8.25 -3.00 1.74
C VAL A 14 6.72 -3.01 1.80
N GLY A 15 6.08 -2.04 1.14
CA GLY A 15 4.63 -1.98 1.01
C GLY A 15 4.06 -3.23 0.34
N GLY A 16 4.70 -3.72 -0.72
CA GLY A 16 4.32 -4.97 -1.39
C GLY A 16 4.39 -6.18 -0.46
N ILE A 17 5.47 -6.36 0.29
CA ILE A 17 5.60 -7.46 1.27
C ILE A 17 4.48 -7.40 2.31
N VAL A 18 4.22 -6.21 2.85
CA VAL A 18 3.13 -6.01 3.83
C VAL A 18 1.77 -6.30 3.19
N ALA A 19 1.56 -5.91 1.94
CA ALA A 19 0.32 -6.20 1.21
C ALA A 19 0.09 -7.71 1.12
N LEU A 20 1.12 -8.48 0.74
CA LEU A 20 1.01 -9.93 0.60
C LEU A 20 0.63 -10.61 1.92
N ILE A 21 1.34 -10.25 3.00
CA ILE A 21 1.08 -10.80 4.34
C ILE A 21 -0.33 -10.43 4.79
N SER A 22 -0.69 -9.16 4.69
CA SER A 22 -1.98 -8.66 5.17
C SER A 22 -3.15 -9.25 4.37
N THR A 23 -3.03 -9.36 3.04
CA THR A 23 -4.05 -9.99 2.21
C THR A 23 -4.24 -11.46 2.58
N TYR A 24 -3.16 -12.21 2.76
CA TYR A 24 -3.25 -13.61 3.18
C TYR A 24 -3.97 -13.75 4.52
N MET A 25 -3.67 -12.88 5.49
CA MET A 25 -4.34 -12.86 6.80
C MET A 25 -5.84 -12.52 6.71
N THR A 26 -6.28 -11.79 5.70
CA THR A 26 -7.70 -11.44 5.50
C THR A 26 -8.53 -12.52 4.81
N PHE A 27 -7.90 -13.56 4.26
CA PHE A 27 -8.64 -14.65 3.63
C PHE A 27 -9.37 -15.53 4.67
N PRO A 28 -10.60 -16.00 4.36
CA PRO A 28 -11.25 -17.02 5.18
C PRO A 28 -10.40 -18.29 5.26
N ALA A 29 -10.45 -19.00 6.39
CA ALA A 29 -9.64 -20.21 6.63
C ALA A 29 -9.84 -21.30 5.55
N ALA A 30 -11.05 -21.44 5.01
CA ALA A 30 -11.35 -22.36 3.91
C ALA A 30 -10.63 -21.96 2.58
N VAL A 31 -10.45 -20.67 2.36
CA VAL A 31 -9.70 -20.13 1.22
C VAL A 31 -8.20 -20.28 1.46
N GLN A 32 -7.70 -20.02 2.68
CA GLN A 32 -6.29 -20.27 3.02
C GLN A 32 -5.90 -21.75 2.82
N ALA A 33 -6.80 -22.68 3.14
CA ALA A 33 -6.58 -24.12 2.95
C ALA A 33 -6.51 -24.56 1.49
N THR A 34 -7.05 -23.76 0.56
CA THR A 34 -7.10 -24.06 -0.89
C THR A 34 -6.09 -23.22 -1.69
N VAL A 35 -5.78 -22.01 -1.22
CA VAL A 35 -4.79 -21.11 -1.81
C VAL A 35 -3.40 -21.49 -1.29
N GLY A 36 -2.85 -22.57 -1.83
CA GLY A 36 -1.45 -22.95 -1.63
C GLY A 36 -0.48 -22.06 -2.43
N LEU A 37 0.82 -22.25 -2.19
CA LEU A 37 1.91 -21.72 -3.01
C LEU A 37 1.98 -22.47 -4.35
N ASN A 38 0.96 -22.31 -5.18
CA ASN A 38 0.93 -22.82 -6.54
C ASN A 38 1.41 -21.75 -7.54
N ALA A 39 1.66 -22.16 -8.78
CA ALA A 39 2.18 -21.26 -9.82
C ALA A 39 1.25 -20.05 -10.10
N GLY A 40 -0.06 -20.21 -9.95
CA GLY A 40 -1.04 -19.12 -10.11
C GLY A 40 -0.92 -18.08 -9.01
N THR A 41 -0.89 -18.52 -7.74
CA THR A 41 -0.69 -17.64 -6.58
C THR A 41 0.66 -16.91 -6.66
N MET A 42 1.72 -17.60 -7.04
CA MET A 42 3.05 -16.99 -7.21
C MET A 42 3.08 -15.95 -8.33
N LYS A 43 2.40 -16.20 -9.46
CA LYS A 43 2.27 -15.22 -10.55
C LYS A 43 1.48 -13.98 -10.11
N TRP A 44 0.41 -14.18 -9.34
CA TRP A 44 -0.36 -13.07 -8.78
C TRP A 44 0.50 -12.24 -7.82
N PHE A 45 1.24 -12.88 -6.91
CA PHE A 45 2.16 -12.20 -5.99
C PHE A 45 3.25 -11.42 -6.72
N ALA A 46 3.87 -11.99 -7.76
CA ALA A 46 4.87 -11.29 -8.58
C ALA A 46 4.27 -10.04 -9.26
N THR A 47 3.04 -10.15 -9.77
CA THR A 47 2.33 -9.04 -10.40
C THR A 47 2.01 -7.93 -9.39
N GLN A 48 1.48 -8.29 -8.22
CA GLN A 48 1.17 -7.32 -7.16
C GLN A 48 2.43 -6.66 -6.60
N GLY A 49 3.51 -7.43 -6.42
CA GLY A 49 4.81 -6.91 -6.01
C GLY A 49 5.34 -5.89 -7.00
N GLY A 50 5.34 -6.22 -8.30
CA GLY A 50 5.74 -5.29 -9.36
C GLY A 50 4.92 -4.00 -9.39
N LEU A 51 3.59 -4.12 -9.26
CA LEU A 51 2.70 -2.96 -9.19
C LEU A 51 3.00 -2.08 -7.97
N ASN A 52 3.27 -2.65 -6.80
CA ASN A 52 3.61 -1.88 -5.60
C ASN A 52 4.94 -1.12 -5.74
N ILE A 53 5.90 -1.66 -6.48
CA ILE A 53 7.16 -0.95 -6.79
C ILE A 53 6.87 0.25 -7.70
N ILE A 54 6.08 0.06 -8.75
CA ILE A 54 5.72 1.13 -9.70
C ILE A 54 4.95 2.25 -8.99
N TRP A 55 3.91 1.89 -8.23
CA TRP A 55 3.15 2.85 -7.44
C TRP A 55 3.97 3.51 -6.36
N GLY A 56 4.86 2.76 -5.69
CA GLY A 56 5.81 3.31 -4.73
C GLY A 56 6.72 4.37 -5.38
N ALA A 57 7.24 4.10 -6.57
CA ALA A 57 8.04 5.06 -7.32
C ALA A 57 7.27 6.35 -7.65
N ILE A 58 6.01 6.22 -8.11
CA ILE A 58 5.13 7.37 -8.39
C ILE A 58 4.87 8.18 -7.12
N TYR A 59 4.47 7.52 -6.03
CA TYR A 59 4.20 8.20 -4.76
C TYR A 59 5.46 8.81 -4.15
N GLY A 60 6.63 8.19 -4.31
CA GLY A 60 7.91 8.78 -3.91
C GLY A 60 8.28 10.02 -4.73
N TRP A 61 7.94 10.05 -6.01
CA TRP A 61 8.07 11.25 -6.83
C TRP A 61 7.13 12.37 -6.33
N ILE A 62 5.85 12.06 -6.08
CA ILE A 62 4.89 13.03 -5.52
C ILE A 62 5.41 13.54 -4.17
N PHE A 63 5.86 12.65 -3.29
CA PHE A 63 6.41 12.98 -1.99
C PHE A 63 7.58 13.97 -2.10
N SER A 64 8.45 13.82 -3.10
CA SER A 64 9.56 14.76 -3.31
C SER A 64 9.10 16.19 -3.57
N LYS A 65 7.91 16.36 -4.18
CA LYS A 65 7.33 17.68 -4.50
C LYS A 65 6.61 18.30 -3.31
N VAL A 66 6.01 17.48 -2.45
CA VAL A 66 5.25 17.95 -1.28
C VAL A 66 6.04 17.83 0.03
N TYR A 67 7.29 17.37 -0.02
CA TYR A 67 8.11 17.07 1.16
C TYR A 67 8.15 18.25 2.13
N ASP A 68 8.40 19.46 1.61
CA ASP A 68 8.56 20.65 2.43
C ASP A 68 7.24 21.18 3.00
N LEU A 69 6.11 20.80 2.40
CA LEU A 69 4.77 21.15 2.88
C LEU A 69 4.31 20.30 4.08
N ILE A 70 4.85 19.09 4.24
CA ILE A 70 4.42 18.17 5.29
C ILE A 70 5.04 18.58 6.64
N PRO A 71 4.22 18.89 7.66
CA PRO A 71 4.72 19.32 8.97
C PRO A 71 5.23 18.12 9.77
N SER A 72 6.50 17.77 9.62
CA SER A 72 7.20 16.77 10.47
C SER A 72 8.71 16.71 10.14
N LYS A 73 9.41 15.67 10.59
CA LYS A 73 10.80 15.36 10.20
C LYS A 73 10.98 13.87 9.88
N GLY A 74 11.91 13.58 8.96
CA GLY A 74 12.35 12.21 8.66
C GLY A 74 11.22 11.24 8.29
N ALA A 75 11.22 10.06 8.94
CA ALA A 75 10.23 9.00 8.73
C ALA A 75 8.79 9.46 8.96
N MET A 76 8.55 10.35 9.93
CA MET A 76 7.21 10.84 10.24
C MET A 76 6.59 11.67 9.11
N LYS A 77 7.40 12.40 8.31
CA LYS A 77 6.87 13.06 7.09
C LYS A 77 6.33 12.05 6.11
N GLY A 78 7.06 10.96 5.91
CA GLY A 78 6.66 9.88 5.01
C GLY A 78 5.40 9.18 5.50
N LEU A 79 5.26 8.97 6.82
CA LEU A 79 4.05 8.42 7.43
C LEU A 79 2.83 9.34 7.23
N TYR A 80 2.96 10.64 7.51
CA TYR A 80 1.85 11.58 7.30
C TYR A 80 1.44 11.63 5.83
N PHE A 81 2.41 11.67 4.91
CA PHE A 81 2.13 11.60 3.49
C PHE A 81 1.38 10.33 3.10
N SER A 82 1.87 9.15 3.51
CA SER A 82 1.26 7.88 3.12
C SER A 82 -0.14 7.73 3.71
N LEU A 83 -0.37 8.15 4.96
CA LEU A 83 -1.69 8.13 5.58
C LEU A 83 -2.65 9.13 4.93
N MET A 84 -2.17 10.31 4.52
CA MET A 84 -2.98 11.24 3.71
C MET A 84 -3.37 10.61 2.38
N VAL A 85 -2.42 9.98 1.67
CA VAL A 85 -2.72 9.25 0.42
C VAL A 85 -3.78 8.18 0.68
N TRP A 86 -3.67 7.41 1.76
CA TRP A 86 -4.68 6.42 2.14
C TRP A 86 -6.04 7.05 2.44
N LEU A 87 -6.09 8.14 3.20
CA LEU A 87 -7.33 8.87 3.51
C LEU A 87 -8.00 9.42 2.26
N PHE A 88 -7.23 9.99 1.32
CA PHE A 88 -7.78 10.41 0.04
C PHE A 88 -8.27 9.22 -0.78
N PHE A 89 -7.53 8.12 -0.76
CA PHE A 89 -7.91 6.93 -1.53
C PHE A 89 -9.20 6.29 -0.99
N ILE A 90 -9.36 6.17 0.33
CA ILE A 90 -10.58 5.59 0.93
C ILE A 90 -11.74 6.59 1.01
N GLY A 91 -11.45 7.89 1.17
CA GLY A 91 -12.45 8.96 1.26
C GLY A 91 -13.00 9.40 -0.10
N LEU A 92 -12.21 9.35 -1.17
CA LEU A 92 -12.67 9.64 -2.54
C LEU A 92 -13.24 8.42 -3.26
N TYR A 93 -12.96 7.20 -2.79
CA TYR A 93 -13.65 5.99 -3.23
C TYR A 93 -14.74 5.60 -2.22
N PRO A 94 -15.96 6.19 -2.31
CA PRO A 94 -17.12 5.63 -1.61
C PRO A 94 -17.37 4.18 -2.01
N VAL A 95 -16.77 3.70 -3.11
CA VAL A 95 -16.72 2.30 -3.54
C VAL A 95 -16.41 1.34 -2.39
N SER A 96 -15.53 1.65 -1.44
CA SER A 96 -15.25 0.70 -0.33
C SER A 96 -16.47 0.52 0.58
N PHE A 97 -17.11 1.60 1.01
CA PHE A 97 -18.34 1.54 1.83
C PHE A 97 -19.56 1.13 1.01
N PHE A 98 -19.65 1.58 -0.23
CA PHE A 98 -20.73 1.29 -1.17
C PHE A 98 -20.74 -0.20 -1.55
N LEU A 99 -19.58 -0.81 -1.82
CA LEU A 99 -19.49 -2.24 -2.11
C LEU A 99 -19.80 -3.08 -0.87
N ILE A 100 -19.36 -2.67 0.33
CA ILE A 100 -19.70 -3.34 1.60
C ILE A 100 -21.23 -3.36 1.84
N VAL A 101 -21.93 -2.27 1.48
CA VAL A 101 -23.37 -2.11 1.76
C VAL A 101 -24.26 -2.67 0.63
N TYR A 102 -23.86 -2.52 -0.63
CA TYR A 102 -24.73 -2.77 -1.79
C TYR A 102 -24.31 -3.95 -2.68
N ASP A 103 -23.09 -4.49 -2.55
CA ASP A 103 -22.66 -5.67 -3.32
C ASP A 103 -21.78 -6.61 -2.46
N PRO A 104 -22.40 -7.42 -1.58
CA PRO A 104 -21.70 -8.27 -0.61
C PRO A 104 -20.56 -9.14 -1.19
N PRO A 105 -20.65 -9.71 -2.40
CA PRO A 105 -19.54 -10.38 -3.08
C PRO A 105 -18.24 -9.55 -3.22
N LEU A 106 -18.34 -8.22 -3.34
CA LEU A 106 -17.19 -7.33 -3.51
C LEU A 106 -16.64 -6.77 -2.18
N THR A 107 -17.23 -7.16 -1.05
CA THR A 107 -16.78 -6.81 0.31
C THR A 107 -15.31 -7.17 0.54
N GLN A 108 -14.82 -8.28 -0.02
CA GLN A 108 -13.40 -8.65 0.08
C GLN A 108 -12.47 -7.66 -0.63
N MET A 109 -12.87 -7.12 -1.79
CA MET A 109 -12.08 -6.08 -2.48
C MET A 109 -12.06 -4.80 -1.65
N ALA A 110 -13.21 -4.40 -1.09
CA ALA A 110 -13.31 -3.23 -0.22
C ALA A 110 -12.46 -3.36 1.05
N MET A 111 -12.50 -4.51 1.73
CA MET A 111 -11.65 -4.76 2.90
C MET A 111 -10.16 -4.79 2.55
N GLY A 112 -9.79 -5.33 1.38
CA GLY A 112 -8.42 -5.26 0.88
C GLY A 112 -7.97 -3.81 0.69
N TRP A 113 -8.75 -2.98 0.03
CA TRP A 113 -8.34 -1.61 -0.27
C TRP A 113 -8.36 -0.70 0.97
N GLY A 114 -9.27 -0.96 1.91
CA GLY A 114 -9.32 -0.29 3.20
C GLY A 114 -8.23 -0.75 4.15
N ILE A 115 -8.34 -1.98 4.65
CA ILE A 115 -7.52 -2.53 5.74
C ILE A 115 -6.11 -2.87 5.25
N VAL A 116 -5.97 -3.65 4.17
CA VAL A 116 -4.65 -3.96 3.62
C VAL A 116 -4.00 -2.68 3.10
N GLY A 117 -4.77 -1.83 2.44
CA GLY A 117 -4.32 -0.50 2.04
C GLY A 117 -3.73 0.29 3.20
N PHE A 118 -4.43 0.38 4.34
CA PHE A 118 -3.98 1.09 5.53
C PHE A 118 -2.63 0.55 6.03
N LEU A 119 -2.54 -0.77 6.20
CA LEU A 119 -1.32 -1.43 6.67
C LEU A 119 -0.15 -1.17 5.72
N VAL A 120 -0.36 -1.29 4.41
CA VAL A 120 0.68 -0.98 3.41
C VAL A 120 1.21 0.43 3.59
N ARG A 121 0.34 1.44 3.76
CA ARG A 121 0.77 2.84 3.93
C ARG A 121 1.46 3.07 5.28
N LEU A 122 1.07 2.35 6.32
CA LEU A 122 1.68 2.41 7.65
C LEU A 122 3.17 2.05 7.61
N PHE A 123 3.57 1.08 6.78
CA PHE A 123 4.97 0.66 6.65
C PHE A 123 5.70 1.33 5.47
N TYR A 124 5.02 1.57 4.36
CA TYR A 124 5.57 2.29 3.20
C TYR A 124 6.04 3.71 3.57
N GLY A 125 5.20 4.46 4.28
CA GLY A 125 5.44 5.88 4.59
C GLY A 125 6.74 6.11 5.36
N PRO A 126 6.94 5.47 6.54
CA PRO A 126 8.17 5.62 7.30
C PRO A 126 9.43 5.32 6.50
N VAL A 127 9.41 4.27 5.67
CA VAL A 127 10.54 3.88 4.82
C VAL A 127 10.84 4.97 3.79
N LEU A 128 9.82 5.48 3.10
CA LEU A 128 9.96 6.58 2.15
C LEU A 128 10.57 7.82 2.81
N GLY A 129 10.03 8.23 3.97
CA GLY A 129 10.48 9.41 4.70
C GLY A 129 11.91 9.29 5.23
N ALA A 130 12.30 8.09 5.69
CA ALA A 130 13.65 7.81 6.15
C ALA A 130 14.67 7.80 5.01
N LEU A 131 14.28 7.30 3.83
CA LEU A 131 15.18 7.15 2.70
C LEU A 131 15.36 8.42 1.86
N TYR A 132 14.37 9.29 1.79
CA TYR A 132 14.40 10.47 0.90
C TYR A 132 15.48 11.51 1.25
N LYS A 133 15.85 11.66 2.54
CA LYS A 133 16.90 12.62 2.96
C LYS A 133 18.20 11.97 3.46
N LYS A 134 18.33 10.65 3.34
CA LYS A 134 19.65 9.99 3.37
C LYS A 134 20.46 10.35 2.12
#